data_AF-A0A9N9MTZ3-F1
#
_entry.id   AF-A0A9N9MTZ3-F1
#
_cell.length_a   1.000
_cell.length_b   1.000
_cell.length_c   1.000
_cell.angle_alpha   90.00
_cell.angle_beta   90.00
_cell.angle_gamma   90.00
#
_symmetry.space_group_name_H-M   'P 1'
#
loop_
_entity.id
_entity.type
_entity.pdbx_description
1 polymer ?
#
loop_
_entity_poly.entity_id
_entity_poly.type
_entity_poly.pdbx_seq_one_letter_code
_entity_poly.pdbx_strand_id
1 'polypeptide(L)'
;MLKKALPIQLPKHRALSNIDLEKYAKLLKLKHFRGVFMKDQLPTMKIHKTESGIINLDNSTGVGTHWTAYKIIGKNIHYFDSFGNLRPPLESVKYFNSNGD
;
A
#
# COMPACT_ATOMS: atom_id res chain seq x y z
N MET A 1 -21.83 -16.38 -2.58
CA MET A 1 -20.58 -16.12 -3.34
C MET A 1 -19.59 -17.23 -3.05
N LEU A 2 -19.17 -17.98 -4.06
CA LEU A 2 -18.11 -18.98 -3.93
C LEU A 2 -16.81 -18.26 -3.54
N LYS A 3 -16.27 -18.55 -2.35
CA LYS A 3 -14.90 -18.21 -1.98
C LYS A 3 -13.96 -19.01 -2.87
N LYS A 4 -13.71 -18.56 -4.10
CA LYS A 4 -12.57 -19.06 -4.87
C LYS A 4 -11.34 -18.67 -4.05
N ALA A 5 -10.69 -19.67 -3.45
CA ALA A 5 -9.40 -19.48 -2.83
C ALA A 5 -8.50 -18.79 -3.86
N LEU A 6 -7.99 -17.62 -3.50
CA LEU A 6 -7.00 -16.95 -4.34
C LEU A 6 -5.83 -17.92 -4.49
N PRO A 7 -5.25 -18.09 -5.69
CA PRO A 7 -4.13 -18.99 -5.94
C PRO A 7 -2.83 -18.40 -5.38
N ILE A 8 -2.87 -17.94 -4.13
CA ILE A 8 -1.81 -17.25 -3.44
C ILE A 8 -1.42 -18.08 -2.24
N GLN A 9 -0.23 -18.66 -2.33
CA GLN A 9 0.43 -19.26 -1.19
C GLN A 9 1.31 -18.20 -0.53
N LEU A 10 0.99 -17.87 0.72
CA LEU A 10 1.79 -16.99 1.55
C LEU A 10 2.99 -17.75 2.15
N PRO A 11 4.14 -17.10 2.39
CA PRO A 11 5.23 -17.66 3.17
C PRO A 11 4.72 -18.03 4.58
N LYS A 12 5.09 -19.22 5.06
CA LYS A 12 4.63 -19.73 6.37
C LYS A 12 5.54 -19.34 7.54
N HIS A 13 6.80 -19.01 7.26
CA HIS A 13 7.85 -18.88 8.29
C HIS A 13 8.58 -17.52 8.25
N ARG A 14 8.02 -16.53 7.57
CA ARG A 14 8.53 -15.15 7.56
C ARG A 14 7.41 -14.16 7.22
N ALA A 15 7.61 -12.91 7.60
CA ALA A 15 6.76 -11.80 7.14
C ALA A 15 6.87 -11.61 5.62
N LEU A 16 5.87 -10.93 5.03
CA LEU A 16 5.88 -10.56 3.62
C LEU A 16 6.88 -9.42 3.37
N SER A 17 7.70 -9.57 2.34
CA SER A 17 8.54 -8.49 1.81
C SER A 17 7.75 -7.67 0.77
N ASN A 18 8.32 -6.53 0.36
CA ASN A 18 7.79 -5.77 -0.77
C ASN A 18 7.72 -6.62 -2.05
N ILE A 19 8.70 -7.51 -2.28
CA ILE A 19 8.75 -8.40 -3.44
C ILE A 19 7.53 -9.34 -3.45
N ASP A 20 7.14 -9.90 -2.30
CA ASP A 20 5.94 -10.75 -2.21
C ASP A 20 4.68 -9.95 -2.51
N LEU A 21 4.55 -8.76 -1.91
CA LEU A 21 3.39 -7.90 -2.06
C LEU A 21 3.21 -7.42 -3.51
N GLU A 22 4.30 -7.03 -4.18
CA GLU A 22 4.30 -6.69 -5.60
C GLU A 22 3.92 -7.88 -6.48
N LYS A 23 4.44 -9.07 -6.17
CA LYS A 23 4.06 -10.32 -6.85
C LYS A 23 2.56 -10.58 -6.71
N TYR A 24 2.01 -10.43 -5.50
CA TYR A 24 0.58 -10.66 -5.26
C TYR A 24 -0.30 -9.61 -5.91
N ALA A 25 0.10 -8.34 -5.90
CA ALA A 25 -0.63 -7.29 -6.63
C ALA A 25 -0.76 -7.61 -8.12
N LYS A 26 0.32 -8.13 -8.74
CA LYS A 26 0.32 -8.59 -10.14
C LYS A 26 -0.59 -9.81 -10.35
N LEU A 27 -0.48 -10.83 -9.49
CA LEU A 27 -1.31 -12.05 -9.59
C LEU A 27 -2.81 -11.75 -9.40
N LEU A 28 -3.14 -10.82 -8.50
CA LEU A 28 -4.50 -10.34 -8.26
C LEU A 28 -5.00 -9.36 -9.32
N LYS A 29 -4.13 -8.96 -10.26
CA LYS A 29 -4.45 -8.00 -11.33
C LYS A 29 -5.01 -6.69 -10.77
N LEU A 30 -4.41 -6.19 -9.69
CA LEU A 30 -4.83 -4.92 -9.07
C LEU A 30 -4.64 -3.77 -10.05
N LYS A 31 -5.75 -3.23 -10.56
CA LYS A 31 -5.74 -2.07 -11.44
C LYS A 31 -5.33 -0.82 -10.67
N HIS A 32 -4.55 0.04 -11.31
CA HIS A 32 -4.04 1.28 -10.72
C HIS A 32 -3.22 1.06 -9.44
N PHE A 33 -2.53 -0.08 -9.34
CA PHE A 33 -1.60 -0.30 -8.23
C PHE A 33 -0.34 0.53 -8.44
N ARG A 34 -0.11 1.52 -7.56
CA ARG A 34 1.00 2.46 -7.61
C ARG A 34 2.32 1.81 -7.22
N GLY A 35 2.28 0.91 -6.24
CA GLY A 35 3.47 0.20 -5.77
C GLY A 35 3.45 -0.07 -4.27
N VAL A 36 4.58 -0.58 -3.79
CA VAL A 36 4.89 -0.83 -2.38
C VAL A 36 6.04 0.11 -2.00
N PHE A 37 5.87 0.92 -0.96
CA PHE A 37 6.83 1.97 -0.60
C PHE A 37 7.15 1.93 0.89
N MET A 38 8.35 2.37 1.25
CA MET A 38 8.66 2.79 2.62
C MET A 38 8.09 4.20 2.84
N LYS A 39 7.78 4.60 4.09
CA LYS A 39 7.08 5.88 4.32
C LYS A 39 7.89 7.11 3.84
N ASP A 40 9.21 7.02 3.86
CA ASP A 40 10.17 8.03 3.41
C ASP A 40 10.52 7.94 1.91
N GLN A 41 10.01 6.92 1.22
CA GLN A 41 10.23 6.69 -0.22
C GLN A 41 8.92 6.71 -1.02
N LEU A 42 7.89 7.39 -0.50
CA LEU A 42 6.69 7.66 -1.27
C LEU A 42 7.04 8.50 -2.52
N PRO A 43 6.32 8.30 -3.65
CA PRO A 43 6.59 9.06 -4.86
C PRO A 43 6.53 10.57 -4.63
N THR A 44 7.49 11.30 -5.20
CA THR A 44 7.50 12.77 -5.18
C THR A 44 6.56 13.39 -6.21
N MET A 45 6.15 12.58 -7.20
CA MET A 45 5.15 12.95 -8.20
C MET A 45 3.74 12.95 -7.59
N LYS A 46 2.87 13.80 -8.12
CA LYS A 46 1.46 13.93 -7.75
C LYS A 46 0.73 12.58 -7.78
N ILE A 47 -0.23 12.41 -6.87
CA ILE A 47 -1.13 11.24 -6.85
C ILE A 47 -1.97 11.18 -8.13
N HIS A 48 -2.31 9.96 -8.57
CA HIS A 48 -3.28 9.78 -9.64
C HIS A 48 -4.72 9.89 -9.13
N LYS A 49 -5.67 10.28 -10.02
CA LYS A 49 -7.12 10.31 -9.73
C LYS A 49 -7.68 8.97 -9.25
N THR A 50 -7.03 7.87 -9.63
CA THR A 50 -7.31 6.56 -9.08
C THR A 50 -6.01 5.82 -8.94
N GLU A 51 -5.66 5.45 -7.72
CA GLU A 51 -4.51 4.60 -7.42
C GLU A 51 -4.70 3.87 -6.11
N SER A 52 -3.90 2.83 -5.88
CA SER A 52 -3.78 2.14 -4.60
C SER A 52 -2.34 1.77 -4.36
N GLY A 53 -1.90 1.74 -3.12
CA GLY A 53 -0.55 1.30 -2.79
C GLY A 53 -0.49 0.69 -1.40
N ILE A 54 0.68 0.16 -1.10
CA ILE A 54 1.03 -0.36 0.23
C ILE A 54 2.21 0.46 0.74
N ILE A 55 2.18 0.79 2.03
CA ILE A 55 3.17 1.62 2.69
C ILE A 55 3.72 0.85 3.89
N ASN A 56 5.06 0.75 4.01
CA ASN A 56 5.70 0.35 5.25
C ASN A 56 5.78 1.56 6.18
N LEU A 57 5.45 1.40 7.46
CA LEU A 57 5.57 2.46 8.46
C LEU A 57 7.01 2.67 8.96
N ASP A 58 7.96 1.85 8.53
CA ASP A 58 9.38 2.07 8.74
C ASP A 58 10.00 2.97 7.65
N ASN A 59 11.18 3.51 7.94
CA ASN A 59 12.01 4.19 6.94
C ASN A 59 12.78 3.18 6.08
N SER A 60 13.23 3.62 4.91
CA SER A 60 14.00 2.82 3.97
C SER A 60 15.36 2.33 4.47
N THR A 61 15.89 2.93 5.53
CA THR A 61 17.09 2.46 6.23
C THR A 61 16.81 1.30 7.19
N GLY A 62 15.54 1.04 7.52
CA GLY A 62 15.10 -0.01 8.40
C GLY A 62 14.70 -1.29 7.66
N VAL A 63 14.40 -2.34 8.43
CA VAL A 63 14.02 -3.67 7.89
C VAL A 63 12.52 -3.81 7.67
N GLY A 64 11.72 -2.81 8.08
CA GLY A 64 10.26 -2.83 8.02
C GLY A 64 9.63 -3.16 9.37
N THR A 65 8.51 -2.50 9.67
CA THR A 65 7.80 -2.65 10.96
C THR A 65 6.34 -3.06 10.77
N HIS A 66 5.63 -2.40 9.86
CA HIS A 66 4.20 -2.63 9.65
C HIS A 66 3.78 -2.21 8.24
N TRP A 67 2.90 -2.99 7.62
CA TRP A 67 2.36 -2.69 6.29
C TRP A 67 0.94 -2.15 6.40
N THR A 68 0.68 -1.00 5.78
CA THR A 68 -0.66 -0.44 5.62
C THR A 68 -1.00 -0.25 4.14
N ALA A 69 -2.28 -0.06 3.83
CA ALA A 69 -2.72 0.12 2.46
C ALA A 69 -3.51 1.41 2.29
N TYR A 70 -3.52 1.94 1.08
CA TYR A 70 -4.39 3.05 0.71
C TYR A 70 -5.06 2.84 -0.64
N LYS A 71 -6.20 3.49 -0.83
CA LYS A 71 -6.93 3.58 -2.10
C LYS A 71 -7.43 5.01 -2.30
N ILE A 72 -7.12 5.57 -3.47
CA ILE A 72 -7.60 6.87 -3.92
C ILE A 72 -8.62 6.65 -5.03
N ILE A 73 -9.77 7.32 -4.92
CA ILE A 73 -10.84 7.35 -5.92
C ILE A 73 -11.38 8.79 -6.01
N GLY A 74 -10.94 9.53 -7.03
CA GLY A 74 -11.24 10.95 -7.15
C GLY A 74 -10.66 11.72 -5.97
N LYS A 75 -11.54 12.35 -5.19
CA LYS A 75 -11.16 13.11 -3.97
C LYS A 75 -11.20 12.26 -2.70
N ASN A 76 -11.67 11.01 -2.79
CA ASN A 76 -11.78 10.14 -1.62
C ASN A 76 -10.48 9.36 -1.43
N ILE A 77 -9.92 9.47 -0.22
CA ILE A 77 -8.74 8.73 0.22
C ILE A 77 -9.19 7.76 1.31
N HIS A 78 -9.02 6.47 1.04
CA HIS A 78 -9.23 5.40 2.00
C HIS A 78 -7.87 4.92 2.47
N TYR A 79 -7.63 4.99 3.78
CA TYR A 79 -6.48 4.39 4.43
C TYR A 79 -6.94 3.16 5.21
N PHE A 80 -6.18 2.08 5.11
CA PHE A 80 -6.48 0.83 5.78
C PHE A 80 -5.27 0.37 6.60
N ASP A 81 -5.51 0.19 7.88
CA ASP A 81 -4.57 -0.39 8.84
C ASP A 81 -5.25 -1.60 9.51
N SER A 82 -4.60 -2.76 9.48
CA SER A 82 -5.14 -3.98 10.07
C SER A 82 -5.25 -3.91 11.59
N PHE A 83 -4.59 -2.95 12.25
CA PHE A 83 -4.69 -2.73 13.69
C PHE A 83 -5.88 -1.82 14.08
N GLY A 84 -6.65 -1.35 13.09
CA GLY A 84 -7.89 -0.61 13.30
C GLY A 84 -7.81 0.85 12.86
N ASN A 85 -8.56 1.72 13.53
CA ASN A 85 -8.72 3.12 13.12
C ASN A 85 -7.56 4.02 13.61
N LEU A 86 -6.33 3.67 13.22
CA LEU A 86 -5.12 4.45 13.52
C LEU A 86 -4.92 5.55 12.47
N ARG A 87 -4.34 6.67 12.91
CA ARG A 87 -4.02 7.78 12.00
C ARG A 87 -2.84 7.40 11.10
N PRO A 88 -2.88 7.73 9.79
CA PRO A 88 -1.72 7.55 8.92
C PRO A 88 -0.52 8.39 9.39
N PRO A 89 0.72 7.99 9.09
CA PRO A 89 1.89 8.80 9.37
C PRO A 89 1.89 10.08 8.52
N LEU A 90 2.63 11.11 8.96
CA LEU A 90 2.65 12.43 8.34
C LEU A 90 3.07 12.38 6.86
N GLU A 91 4.01 11.49 6.51
CA GLU A 91 4.50 11.27 5.16
C GLU A 91 3.39 10.78 4.23
N SER A 92 2.54 9.87 4.71
CA SER A 92 1.36 9.43 3.96
C SER A 92 0.37 10.56 3.75
N VAL A 93 0.09 11.36 4.80
CA VAL A 93 -0.80 12.53 4.70
C VAL A 93 -0.26 13.56 3.70
N LYS A 94 1.05 13.84 3.74
CA LYS A 94 1.72 14.74 2.78
C LYS A 94 1.58 14.22 1.35
N TYR A 95 1.81 12.93 1.13
CA TYR A 95 1.64 12.31 -0.18
C TYR A 95 0.19 12.39 -0.68
N PHE A 96 -0.80 12.06 0.16
CA PHE A 96 -2.21 12.11 -0.22
C PHE A 96 -2.71 13.51 -0.58
N ASN A 97 -2.08 14.55 -0.03
CA ASN A 97 -2.38 15.94 -0.34
C ASN A 97 -1.58 16.50 -1.54
N SER A 98 -0.75 15.68 -2.21
CA SER A 98 -0.02 16.07 -3.43
C SER A 98 -0.94 16.07 -4.66
N ASN A 99 -1.93 16.99 -4.68
CA ASN A 99 -2.99 17.07 -5.68
C ASN A 99 -2.50 16.84 -7.13
N GLY A 100 -3.02 15.79 -7.77
CA GLY A 100 -3.06 15.61 -9.22
C GLY A 100 -4.25 16.36 -9.81
N ASP A 101 -4.00 17.33 -10.69
CA ASP A 101 -5.06 18.12 -11.36
C ASP A 101 -5.95 17.24 -12.29
#